data_AF-A0A958ARB1-F1
#
_entry.id   AF-A0A958ARB1-F1
#
_cell.length_a   1.000
_cell.length_b   1.000
_cell.length_c   1.000
_cell.angle_alpha   90.00
_cell.angle_beta   90.00
_cell.angle_gamma   90.00
#
_symmetry.space_group_name_H-M   'P 1'
#
loop_
_entity.id
_entity.type
_entity.pdbx_description
1 polymer ?
#
loop_
_entity_poly.entity_id
_entity_poly.type
_entity_poly.pdbx_seq_one_letter_code
_entity_poly.pdbx_strand_id
1 'polypeptide(L)'
;MKPNAIRYLVAITTLVFLMITGGAAVLAQGPETVIITSPAEGGTVSGIVEVTGVVDFPDFVKYEIFLKTGDNSMWGATVYAPVINGTLARLDTRTVPDGSYQIVVRTVHSDLNYDEYFGPIFTVQNDLGAPLAHPEVQSSPLYTPYSGALARVQNCSGSDLEFDYTSPDGFCSADDLWIMGKPEDATVCTTVDVLLIPCEYRGTAWGSGEPKARTYSFDAEHGKIYEITFAGGVNLFITETPGDERAATDAGALEVGDPTRDQAIADARASVGLPQAEGAAATAGESMLPVSGRSAASAGLPVVLAAAALIGLMVIGGFVAIRRGKSAA
;
A
#
# COMPACT_ATOMS: atom_id res chain seq x y z
N MET A 1 -9.57 -22.41 -53.58
CA MET A 1 -9.57 -22.60 -52.11
C MET A 1 -10.91 -23.24 -51.73
N LYS A 2 -10.95 -24.32 -50.93
CA LYS A 2 -12.23 -24.96 -50.59
C LYS A 2 -13.09 -23.96 -49.77
N PRO A 3 -14.40 -23.84 -50.02
CA PRO A 3 -15.26 -22.83 -49.37
C PRO A 3 -15.23 -22.90 -47.84
N ASN A 4 -14.93 -24.08 -47.28
CA ASN A 4 -14.80 -24.26 -45.83
C ASN A 4 -13.54 -23.60 -45.26
N ALA A 5 -12.44 -23.48 -46.01
CA ALA A 5 -11.19 -22.88 -45.55
C ALA A 5 -11.30 -21.36 -45.33
N ILE A 6 -12.13 -20.68 -46.12
CA ILE A 6 -12.38 -19.23 -45.96
C ILE A 6 -13.18 -18.95 -44.68
N ARG A 7 -14.14 -19.83 -44.34
CA ARG A 7 -14.96 -19.71 -43.13
C ARG A 7 -14.13 -19.82 -41.85
N TYR A 8 -13.17 -20.75 -41.81
CA TYR A 8 -12.27 -20.89 -40.65
C TYR A 8 -11.31 -19.70 -40.51
N LEU A 9 -10.80 -19.17 -41.63
CA LEU A 9 -9.90 -18.01 -41.59
C LEU A 9 -10.62 -16.76 -41.04
N VAL A 10 -11.87 -16.52 -41.46
CA VAL A 10 -12.69 -15.41 -40.96
C VAL A 10 -13.03 -15.60 -39.49
N ALA A 11 -13.41 -16.80 -39.06
CA ALA A 11 -13.71 -17.06 -37.64
C ALA A 11 -12.49 -16.83 -36.73
N ILE A 12 -11.30 -17.28 -37.15
CA ILE A 12 -10.06 -17.09 -36.38
C ILE A 12 -9.65 -15.61 -36.33
N THR A 13 -9.72 -14.91 -37.47
CA THR A 13 -9.40 -13.47 -37.48
C THR A 13 -10.38 -12.65 -36.65
N THR A 14 -11.67 -13.00 -36.66
CA THR A 14 -12.67 -12.32 -35.81
C THR A 14 -12.42 -12.59 -34.33
N LEU A 15 -12.05 -13.82 -33.95
CA LEU A 15 -11.76 -14.18 -32.55
C LEU A 15 -10.48 -13.50 -32.04
N VAL A 16 -9.44 -13.39 -32.88
CA VAL A 16 -8.21 -12.66 -32.55
C VAL A 16 -8.49 -11.17 -32.42
N PHE A 17 -9.34 -10.60 -33.28
CA PHE A 17 -9.72 -9.19 -33.17
C PHE A 17 -10.52 -8.89 -31.90
N LEU A 18 -11.42 -9.80 -31.49
CA LEU A 18 -12.20 -9.68 -30.25
C LEU A 18 -11.32 -9.71 -28.99
N MET A 19 -10.24 -10.49 -29.01
CA MET A 19 -9.27 -10.59 -27.91
C MET A 19 -8.37 -9.36 -27.78
N ILE A 20 -8.18 -8.58 -28.86
CA ILE A 20 -7.36 -7.35 -28.85
C ILE A 20 -8.17 -6.13 -28.38
N THR A 21 -9.50 -6.15 -28.54
CA THR A 21 -10.38 -5.04 -28.11
C THR A 21 -10.87 -5.14 -26.66
N GLY A 22 -10.49 -6.18 -25.93
CA GLY A 22 -10.69 -6.26 -24.49
C GLY A 22 -9.74 -5.32 -23.75
N GLY A 23 -9.97 -4.01 -23.85
CA GLY A 23 -9.30 -3.06 -22.99
C GLY A 23 -9.64 -3.40 -21.55
N ALA A 24 -8.64 -3.76 -20.75
CA ALA A 24 -8.80 -3.76 -19.31
C ALA A 24 -9.31 -2.36 -18.93
N ALA A 25 -10.50 -2.29 -18.33
CA ALA A 25 -10.91 -1.08 -17.65
C ALA A 25 -9.87 -0.87 -16.55
N VAL A 26 -8.92 0.03 -16.80
CA VAL A 26 -8.11 0.59 -15.73
C VAL A 26 -9.13 1.29 -14.86
N LEU A 27 -9.42 0.71 -13.69
CA LEU A 27 -10.22 1.39 -12.67
C LEU A 27 -9.53 2.73 -12.45
N ALA A 28 -10.20 3.81 -12.82
CA ALA A 28 -9.68 5.15 -12.63
C ALA A 28 -9.57 5.37 -11.11
N GLN A 29 -8.37 5.23 -10.57
CA GLN A 29 -8.09 5.63 -9.21
C GLN A 29 -8.18 7.16 -9.13
N GLY A 30 -8.74 7.67 -8.03
CA GLY A 30 -8.91 9.11 -7.81
C GLY A 30 -7.56 9.85 -7.82
N PRO A 31 -7.55 11.19 -7.94
CA PRO A 31 -6.30 11.95 -7.86
C PRO A 31 -5.65 11.79 -6.49
N GLU A 32 -4.32 11.73 -6.45
CA GLU A 32 -3.56 11.75 -5.20
C GLU A 32 -3.99 12.92 -4.32
N THR A 33 -4.34 12.60 -3.09
CA THR A 33 -4.91 13.51 -2.10
C THR A 33 -4.29 13.23 -0.74
N VAL A 34 -3.45 14.17 -0.29
CA VAL A 34 -2.88 14.19 1.06
C VAL A 34 -3.33 15.48 1.74
N ILE A 35 -4.05 15.36 2.85
CA ILE A 35 -4.57 16.47 3.65
C ILE A 35 -4.37 16.10 5.11
N ILE A 36 -3.81 17.01 5.91
CA ILE A 36 -3.71 16.87 7.36
C ILE A 36 -4.65 17.88 8.00
N THR A 37 -5.66 17.40 8.73
CA THR A 37 -6.65 18.22 9.42
C THR A 37 -6.28 18.51 10.87
N SER A 38 -5.53 17.60 11.50
CA SER A 38 -4.97 17.79 12.83
C SER A 38 -3.60 17.11 12.93
N PRO A 39 -2.62 17.70 13.62
CA PRO A 39 -2.62 19.04 14.20
C PRO A 39 -2.77 20.15 13.14
N ALA A 40 -3.39 21.27 13.52
CA ALA A 40 -3.52 22.43 12.64
C ALA A 40 -2.18 23.19 12.54
N GLU A 41 -2.02 23.94 11.44
CA GLU A 41 -0.88 24.85 11.23
C GLU A 41 -0.75 25.84 12.40
N GLY A 42 0.46 25.95 12.95
CA GLY A 42 0.78 26.78 14.11
C GLY A 42 0.19 26.28 15.44
N GLY A 43 -0.48 25.12 15.47
CA GLY A 43 -1.08 24.56 16.68
C GLY A 43 -0.04 24.16 17.72
N THR A 44 -0.45 24.10 18.98
CA THR A 44 0.35 23.55 20.08
C THR A 44 -0.30 22.26 20.59
N VAL A 45 0.49 21.21 20.75
CA VAL A 45 0.02 19.88 21.18
C VAL A 45 0.90 19.31 22.29
N SER A 46 0.35 18.35 23.04
CA SER A 46 1.06 17.64 24.11
C SER A 46 0.42 16.29 24.40
N GLY A 47 1.18 15.36 25.00
CA GLY A 47 0.68 14.04 25.37
C GLY A 47 0.48 13.09 24.19
N ILE A 48 -0.68 12.44 24.13
CA ILE A 48 -1.07 11.59 23.00
C ILE A 48 -1.88 12.41 22.02
N VAL A 49 -1.40 12.50 20.78
CA VAL A 49 -1.97 13.33 19.72
C VAL A 49 -2.42 12.45 18.57
N GLU A 50 -3.67 12.61 18.15
CA GLU A 50 -4.16 11.98 16.92
C GLU A 50 -3.85 12.88 15.73
N VAL A 51 -3.09 12.32 14.79
CA VAL A 51 -2.95 12.90 13.45
C VAL A 51 -4.18 12.47 12.66
N THR A 52 -4.96 13.42 12.15
CA THR A 52 -6.15 13.12 11.36
C THR A 52 -6.07 13.77 10.00
N GLY A 53 -6.77 13.20 9.02
CA GLY A 53 -6.82 13.77 7.69
C GLY A 53 -7.25 12.78 6.60
N VAL A 54 -6.70 13.00 5.42
CA VAL A 54 -6.93 12.22 4.20
C VAL A 54 -5.58 11.84 3.63
N VAL A 55 -5.38 10.54 3.39
CA VAL A 55 -4.30 10.02 2.56
C VAL A 55 -4.90 8.97 1.65
N ASP A 56 -5.04 9.34 0.39
CA ASP A 56 -5.60 8.49 -0.66
C ASP A 56 -4.90 8.81 -1.98
N PHE A 57 -4.46 7.79 -2.70
CA PHE A 57 -3.73 7.97 -3.95
C PHE A 57 -3.85 6.73 -4.85
N PRO A 58 -3.64 6.88 -6.17
CA PRO A 58 -3.50 5.75 -7.07
C PRO A 58 -2.46 4.77 -6.58
N ASP A 59 -2.58 3.51 -7.00
CA ASP A 59 -1.60 2.45 -6.79
C ASP A 59 -1.03 2.35 -5.36
N PHE A 60 -1.90 2.62 -4.38
CA PHE A 60 -1.61 2.67 -2.96
C PHE A 60 -0.95 1.36 -2.46
N VAL A 61 0.26 1.48 -1.92
CA VAL A 61 0.92 0.39 -1.17
C VAL A 61 0.88 0.68 0.33
N LYS A 62 1.40 1.84 0.72
CA LYS A 62 1.42 2.32 2.10
C LYS A 62 1.71 3.82 2.13
N TYR A 63 1.45 4.45 3.25
CA TYR A 63 2.08 5.72 3.59
C TYR A 63 2.81 5.65 4.92
N GLU A 64 3.80 6.52 5.07
CA GLU A 64 4.59 6.67 6.28
C GLU A 64 4.47 8.10 6.77
N ILE A 65 4.31 8.27 8.09
CA ILE A 65 4.29 9.59 8.73
C ILE A 65 5.62 9.81 9.43
N PHE A 66 6.22 10.97 9.19
CA PHE A 66 7.42 11.43 9.86
C PHE A 66 7.18 12.74 10.59
N LEU A 67 7.87 12.91 11.72
CA LEU A 67 8.02 14.18 12.41
C LEU A 67 9.37 14.79 12.04
N LYS A 68 9.34 15.88 11.28
CA LYS A 68 10.53 16.59 10.85
C LYS A 68 10.83 17.77 11.77
N THR A 69 12.07 17.90 12.23
CA THR A 69 12.56 19.05 13.00
C THR A 69 13.96 19.45 12.52
N GLY A 70 14.07 20.65 11.95
CA GLY A 70 15.25 21.05 11.19
C GLY A 70 15.55 20.03 10.08
N ASP A 71 16.78 19.52 10.03
CA ASP A 71 17.21 18.52 9.06
C ASP A 71 16.89 17.08 9.49
N ASN A 72 16.50 16.86 10.74
CA ASN A 72 16.17 15.54 11.26
C ASN A 72 14.74 15.15 10.93
N SER A 73 14.52 13.87 10.63
CA SER A 73 13.20 13.28 10.45
C SER A 73 13.10 12.03 11.31
N MET A 74 12.03 11.95 12.10
CA MET A 74 11.76 10.84 12.99
C MET A 74 10.57 10.07 12.44
N TRP A 75 10.69 8.74 12.33
CA TRP A 75 9.55 7.90 11.96
C TRP A 75 8.48 7.99 13.05
N GLY A 76 7.23 8.20 12.60
CA GLY A 76 6.05 8.18 13.44
C GLY A 76 5.27 6.89 13.24
N ALA A 77 4.78 6.64 12.03
CA ALA A 77 3.84 5.56 11.76
C ALA A 77 3.94 5.04 10.33
N THR A 78 3.49 3.81 10.10
CA THR A 78 3.29 3.21 8.78
C THR A 78 1.87 2.67 8.70
N VAL A 79 1.16 2.92 7.59
CA VAL A 79 -0.22 2.50 7.38
C VAL A 79 -0.41 1.94 5.98
N TYR A 80 -1.16 0.84 5.88
CA TYR A 80 -1.33 0.01 4.67
C TYR A 80 -2.75 0.08 4.07
N ALA A 81 -3.52 1.10 4.43
CA ALA A 81 -4.85 1.35 3.89
C ALA A 81 -5.04 2.85 3.64
N PRO A 82 -5.83 3.24 2.63
CA PRO A 82 -6.26 4.62 2.48
C PRO A 82 -7.11 5.02 3.67
N VAL A 83 -6.91 6.24 4.15
CA VAL A 83 -7.64 6.83 5.29
C VAL A 83 -8.24 8.14 4.82
N ILE A 84 -9.55 8.29 4.98
CA ILE A 84 -10.30 9.48 4.56
C ILE A 84 -11.17 9.94 5.71
N ASN A 85 -10.83 11.13 6.24
CA ASN A 85 -11.49 11.73 7.40
C ASN A 85 -11.35 10.87 8.66
N GLY A 86 -10.19 10.23 8.82
CA GLY A 86 -9.88 9.30 9.91
C GLY A 86 -8.55 9.63 10.62
N THR A 87 -8.15 8.74 11.53
CA THR A 87 -6.88 8.83 12.26
C THR A 87 -5.75 8.27 11.42
N LEU A 88 -4.86 9.12 10.94
CA LEU A 88 -3.69 8.70 10.16
C LEU A 88 -2.61 8.06 11.03
N ALA A 89 -2.42 8.57 12.25
CA ALA A 89 -1.49 8.04 13.25
C ALA A 89 -1.84 8.52 14.66
N ARG A 90 -1.28 7.86 15.67
CA ARG A 90 -1.23 8.34 17.04
C ARG A 90 0.22 8.63 17.38
N LEU A 91 0.48 9.85 17.83
CA LEU A 91 1.82 10.27 18.22
C LEU A 91 1.85 10.43 19.73
N ASP A 92 2.77 9.73 20.40
CA ASP A 92 3.11 10.03 21.78
C ASP A 92 4.16 11.14 21.78
N THR A 93 3.72 12.40 21.85
CA THR A 93 4.65 13.54 21.76
C THR A 93 5.55 13.64 22.98
N ARG A 94 5.27 12.89 24.05
CA ARG A 94 6.13 12.84 25.23
C ARG A 94 7.45 12.13 24.96
N THR A 95 7.58 11.37 23.87
CA THR A 95 8.82 10.69 23.47
C THR A 95 9.73 11.55 22.59
N VAL A 96 9.35 12.80 22.32
CA VAL A 96 10.17 13.75 21.55
C VAL A 96 10.40 15.04 22.36
N PRO A 97 11.51 15.76 22.13
CA PRO A 97 11.75 17.05 22.79
C PRO A 97 10.68 18.09 22.45
N ASP A 98 10.41 19.01 23.39
CA ASP A 98 9.56 20.17 23.11
C ASP A 98 10.20 21.04 22.01
N GLY A 99 9.39 21.54 21.08
CA GLY A 99 9.89 22.27 19.93
C GLY A 99 8.93 22.30 18.74
N SER A 100 9.38 22.89 17.63
CA SER A 100 8.62 22.95 16.39
C SER A 100 8.89 21.71 15.53
N TYR A 101 7.81 21.11 15.03
CA TYR A 101 7.82 19.94 14.16
C TYR A 101 6.93 20.17 12.95
N GLN A 102 7.30 19.56 11.84
CA GLN A 102 6.49 19.47 10.63
C GLN A 102 6.07 18.02 10.42
N ILE A 103 4.79 17.80 10.07
CA ILE A 103 4.35 16.49 9.60
C ILE A 103 4.81 16.30 8.15
N VAL A 104 5.49 15.20 7.88
CA VAL A 104 5.77 14.76 6.51
C VAL A 104 5.06 13.44 6.27
N VAL A 105 4.27 13.37 5.21
CA VAL A 105 3.64 12.13 4.75
C VAL A 105 4.40 11.66 3.52
N ARG A 106 4.94 10.46 3.58
CA ARG A 106 5.54 9.79 2.42
C ARG A 106 4.55 8.79 1.86
N THR A 107 4.11 9.00 0.62
CA THR A 107 3.28 8.05 -0.13
C THR A 107 4.19 7.06 -0.85
N VAL A 108 3.90 5.76 -0.77
CA VAL A 108 4.69 4.72 -1.44
C VAL A 108 3.82 4.03 -2.47
N HIS A 109 4.31 4.04 -3.70
CA HIS A 109 3.63 3.55 -4.89
C HIS A 109 4.00 2.10 -5.20
N SER A 110 3.24 1.49 -6.09
CA SER A 110 3.40 0.09 -6.51
C SER A 110 4.74 -0.19 -7.22
N ASP A 111 5.36 0.85 -7.79
CA ASP A 111 6.69 0.79 -8.41
C ASP A 111 7.84 1.00 -7.40
N LEU A 112 7.50 1.12 -6.10
CA LEU A 112 8.41 1.37 -4.98
C LEU A 112 9.06 2.77 -4.99
N ASN A 113 8.65 3.66 -5.88
CA ASN A 113 8.96 5.08 -5.73
C ASN A 113 8.07 5.70 -4.65
N TYR A 114 8.46 6.89 -4.20
CA TYR A 114 7.72 7.61 -3.18
C TYR A 114 7.70 9.11 -3.48
N ASP A 115 6.62 9.75 -3.03
CA ASP A 115 6.49 11.20 -2.98
C ASP A 115 6.41 11.66 -1.52
N GLU A 116 6.82 12.90 -1.25
CA GLU A 116 6.77 13.49 0.08
C GLU A 116 5.87 14.72 0.09
N TYR A 117 4.87 14.68 0.95
CA TYR A 117 4.00 15.80 1.24
C TYR A 117 4.40 16.46 2.57
N PHE A 118 4.72 17.74 2.51
CA PHE A 118 5.05 18.56 3.67
C PHE A 118 3.78 19.19 4.22
N GLY A 119 3.28 18.61 5.31
CA GLY A 119 2.10 19.04 6.02
C GLY A 119 2.35 20.20 7.00
N PRO A 120 1.44 20.39 7.96
CA PRO A 120 1.47 21.53 8.84
C PRO A 120 2.65 21.51 9.81
N ILE A 121 3.10 22.71 10.17
CA ILE A 121 4.06 22.95 11.23
C ILE A 121 3.30 23.20 12.54
N PHE A 122 3.66 22.50 13.59
CA PHE A 122 3.05 22.62 14.92
C PHE A 122 4.13 22.61 16.01
N THR A 123 3.75 22.96 17.23
CA THR A 123 4.62 23.00 18.40
C THR A 123 4.26 21.89 19.37
N VAL A 124 5.24 21.08 19.76
CA VAL A 124 5.13 20.14 20.87
C VAL A 124 5.55 20.84 22.16
N GLN A 125 4.70 20.77 23.19
CA GLN A 125 4.96 21.34 24.51
C GLN A 125 4.46 20.41 25.62
N ASN A 126 5.28 19.45 26.02
CA ASN A 126 4.95 18.52 27.10
C ASN A 126 5.42 19.00 28.49
N ASP A 127 6.37 19.94 28.55
CA ASP A 127 6.93 20.49 29.79
C ASP A 127 7.53 19.42 30.74
N LEU A 128 8.07 18.32 30.17
CA LEU A 128 8.64 17.18 30.93
C LEU A 128 10.12 17.36 31.32
N GLY A 129 10.79 18.39 30.79
CA GLY A 129 12.23 18.61 30.94
C GLY A 129 13.10 17.69 30.09
N ALA A 130 12.72 16.42 29.93
CA ALA A 130 13.30 15.49 28.96
C ALA A 130 12.21 14.55 28.38
N PRO A 131 12.39 14.04 27.14
CA PRO A 131 11.46 13.08 26.57
C PRO A 131 11.42 11.77 27.36
N LEU A 132 10.26 11.11 27.36
CA LEU A 132 10.12 9.73 27.79
C LEU A 132 10.92 8.82 26.85
N ALA A 133 11.55 7.79 27.42
CA ALA A 133 12.38 6.86 26.66
C ALA A 133 11.58 6.02 25.66
N HIS A 134 10.32 5.71 25.98
CA HIS A 134 9.46 4.80 25.24
C HIS A 134 8.03 5.33 25.15
N PRO A 135 7.31 5.01 24.05
CA PRO A 135 5.92 5.42 23.89
C PRO A 135 4.99 4.59 24.78
N GLU A 136 3.88 5.20 25.20
CA GLU A 136 2.82 4.50 25.94
C GLU A 136 1.64 4.07 25.05
N VAL A 137 1.66 4.45 23.77
CA VAL A 137 0.68 4.02 22.78
C VAL A 137 1.36 3.57 21.49
N GLN A 138 0.77 2.60 20.80
CA GLN A 138 1.19 2.24 19.44
C GLN A 138 0.98 3.41 18.48
N SER A 139 1.87 3.54 17.49
CA SER A 139 1.93 4.72 16.65
C SER A 139 0.96 4.74 15.47
N SER A 140 0.56 3.59 14.93
CA SER A 140 -0.43 3.50 13.85
C SER A 140 -1.69 2.74 14.29
N PRO A 141 -2.89 3.22 13.92
CA PRO A 141 -4.11 2.40 13.97
C PRO A 141 -4.02 1.21 13.00
N LEU A 142 -4.72 0.12 13.33
CA LEU A 142 -4.79 -1.08 12.50
C LEU A 142 -5.96 -0.99 11.53
N TYR A 143 -5.70 -0.49 10.33
CA TYR A 143 -6.68 -0.49 9.24
C TYR A 143 -6.59 -1.78 8.42
N THR A 144 -7.74 -2.28 7.96
CA THR A 144 -7.79 -3.41 7.04
C THR A 144 -7.19 -2.97 5.71
N PRO A 145 -6.15 -3.65 5.19
CA PRO A 145 -5.52 -3.22 3.96
C PRO A 145 -6.47 -3.42 2.77
N TYR A 146 -6.41 -2.52 1.79
CA TYR A 146 -7.20 -2.65 0.56
C TYR A 146 -6.79 -3.86 -0.28
N SER A 147 -5.53 -4.26 -0.18
CA SER A 147 -5.00 -5.46 -0.82
C SER A 147 -4.18 -6.29 0.16
N GLY A 148 -4.42 -7.59 0.18
CA GLY A 148 -3.64 -8.52 0.99
C GLY A 148 -4.15 -8.64 2.42
N ALA A 149 -3.27 -9.03 3.34
CA ALA A 149 -3.55 -9.09 4.77
C ALA A 149 -2.49 -8.29 5.53
N LEU A 150 -2.77 -7.84 6.74
CA LEU A 150 -1.81 -7.14 7.58
C LEU A 150 -1.38 -8.04 8.73
N ALA A 151 -0.07 -8.19 8.95
CA ALA A 151 0.45 -8.81 10.16
C ALA A 151 1.18 -7.78 11.01
N ARG A 152 0.68 -7.54 12.22
CA ARG A 152 1.39 -6.77 13.25
C ARG A 152 2.17 -7.75 14.14
N VAL A 153 3.48 -7.81 13.94
CA VAL A 153 4.38 -8.65 14.73
C VAL A 153 4.84 -7.84 15.95
N GLN A 154 4.57 -8.34 17.14
CA GLN A 154 4.86 -7.70 18.41
C GLN A 154 5.89 -8.51 19.19
N ASN A 155 7.01 -7.88 19.52
CA ASN A 155 7.98 -8.43 20.45
C ASN A 155 7.74 -7.84 21.85
N CYS A 156 7.12 -8.63 22.71
CA CYS A 156 6.87 -8.30 24.11
C CYS A 156 7.89 -8.94 25.07
N SER A 157 8.88 -9.67 24.54
CA SER A 157 9.96 -10.23 25.35
C SER A 157 11.03 -9.17 25.64
N GLY A 158 11.94 -9.43 26.58
CA GLY A 158 13.11 -8.57 26.79
C GLY A 158 14.30 -8.86 25.85
N SER A 159 14.15 -9.75 24.87
CA SER A 159 15.21 -10.17 23.94
C SER A 159 14.83 -9.84 22.50
N ASP A 160 15.83 -9.58 21.66
CA ASP A 160 15.56 -9.34 20.23
C ASP A 160 14.92 -10.58 19.59
N LEU A 161 13.94 -10.36 18.75
CA LEU A 161 13.19 -11.40 18.05
C LEU A 161 13.65 -11.45 16.60
N GLU A 162 13.99 -12.65 16.16
CA GLU A 162 14.14 -12.98 14.76
C GLU A 162 12.89 -13.77 14.32
N PHE A 163 12.23 -13.29 13.27
CA PHE A 163 10.96 -13.80 12.80
C PHE A 163 11.00 -14.01 11.29
N ASP A 164 11.13 -15.28 10.90
CA ASP A 164 11.03 -15.75 9.52
C ASP A 164 9.54 -15.88 9.16
N TYR A 165 9.10 -15.24 8.08
CA TYR A 165 7.75 -15.36 7.54
C TYR A 165 7.70 -15.87 6.10
N THR A 166 8.53 -16.87 5.82
CA THR A 166 8.53 -17.56 4.54
C THR A 166 7.19 -18.27 4.28
N SER A 167 6.65 -18.09 3.09
CA SER A 167 5.57 -18.93 2.58
C SER A 167 6.15 -20.11 1.80
N PRO A 168 5.61 -21.34 1.97
CA PRO A 168 5.99 -22.47 1.11
C PRO A 168 5.57 -22.26 -0.35
N ASP A 169 4.59 -21.39 -0.59
CA ASP A 169 4.17 -21.00 -1.92
C ASP A 169 5.08 -19.87 -2.40
N GLY A 170 5.99 -20.15 -3.33
CA GLY A 170 7.00 -19.20 -3.83
C GLY A 170 6.45 -17.96 -4.57
N PHE A 171 5.13 -17.74 -4.56
CA PHE A 171 4.47 -16.53 -5.07
C PHE A 171 4.09 -15.53 -3.96
N CYS A 172 4.21 -15.94 -2.70
CA CYS A 172 3.90 -15.09 -1.55
C CYS A 172 5.11 -14.31 -1.05
N SER A 173 4.87 -13.40 -0.10
CA SER A 173 5.95 -12.71 0.59
C SER A 173 6.77 -13.72 1.42
N ALA A 174 8.09 -13.51 1.45
CA ALA A 174 9.00 -14.26 2.29
C ALA A 174 10.17 -13.34 2.64
N ASP A 175 10.45 -13.19 3.94
CA ASP A 175 11.61 -12.45 4.43
C ASP A 175 11.86 -12.81 5.91
N ASP A 176 12.99 -12.32 6.42
CA ASP A 176 13.33 -12.39 7.85
C ASP A 176 13.19 -10.99 8.48
N LEU A 177 12.49 -10.91 9.62
CA LEU A 177 12.35 -9.68 10.39
C LEU A 177 13.20 -9.75 11.65
N TRP A 178 13.80 -8.62 11.98
CA TRP A 178 14.49 -8.43 13.25
C TRP A 178 13.81 -7.34 14.06
N ILE A 179 13.29 -7.70 15.24
CA ILE A 179 12.47 -6.82 16.08
C ILE A 179 13.12 -6.73 17.45
N MET A 180 13.51 -5.53 17.85
CA MET A 180 14.17 -5.32 19.14
C MET A 180 13.31 -5.80 20.32
N GLY A 181 13.96 -6.30 21.36
CA GLY A 181 13.32 -6.64 22.63
C GLY A 181 12.57 -5.44 23.20
N LYS A 182 11.44 -5.71 23.86
CA LYS A 182 10.70 -4.74 24.66
C LYS A 182 11.58 -4.27 25.83
N PRO A 183 11.84 -2.96 25.97
CA PRO A 183 12.51 -2.41 27.15
C PRO A 183 11.75 -2.71 28.44
N GLU A 184 12.45 -2.92 29.56
CA GLU A 184 11.84 -3.33 30.84
C GLU A 184 10.80 -2.34 31.36
N ASP A 185 10.99 -1.04 31.10
CA ASP A 185 10.13 0.06 31.51
C ASP A 185 9.10 0.48 30.44
N ALA A 186 9.15 -0.11 29.25
CA ALA A 186 8.16 0.17 28.21
C ALA A 186 6.80 -0.46 28.55
N THR A 187 5.71 0.25 28.30
CA THR A 187 4.35 -0.29 28.45
C THR A 187 3.90 -1.02 27.19
N VAL A 188 4.26 -0.49 26.01
CA VAL A 188 3.96 -1.07 24.69
C VAL A 188 5.09 -2.00 24.24
N CYS A 189 4.74 -3.05 23.49
CA CYS A 189 5.71 -3.95 22.86
C CYS A 189 6.34 -3.29 21.62
N THR A 190 7.56 -3.68 21.26
CA THR A 190 8.14 -3.27 19.98
C THR A 190 7.34 -3.94 18.86
N THR A 191 6.93 -3.19 17.84
CA THR A 191 6.07 -3.71 16.78
C THR A 191 6.61 -3.40 15.39
N VAL A 192 6.37 -4.30 14.43
CA VAL A 192 6.50 -4.04 13.00
C VAL A 192 5.24 -4.52 12.30
N ASP A 193 4.81 -3.76 11.29
CA ASP A 193 3.65 -4.09 10.47
C ASP A 193 4.11 -4.54 9.09
N VAL A 194 3.63 -5.70 8.65
CA VAL A 194 4.00 -6.34 7.38
C VAL A 194 2.75 -6.58 6.55
N LEU A 195 2.79 -6.13 5.30
CA LEU A 195 1.76 -6.47 4.32
C LEU A 195 2.03 -7.88 3.77
N LEU A 196 1.05 -8.76 3.92
CA LEU A 196 1.09 -10.14 3.47
C LEU A 196 0.25 -10.32 2.21
N ILE A 197 0.70 -11.23 1.35
CA ILE A 197 -0.08 -11.74 0.22
C ILE A 197 -0.96 -12.88 0.75
N PRO A 198 -2.25 -12.98 0.41
CA PRO A 198 -3.11 -14.03 0.98
C PRO A 198 -2.65 -15.44 0.57
N CYS A 199 -2.14 -16.21 1.52
CA CYS A 199 -1.70 -17.59 1.37
C CYS A 199 -1.29 -18.22 2.72
N GLU A 200 -0.82 -19.46 2.68
CA GLU A 200 -0.23 -20.12 3.84
C GLU A 200 1.16 -19.54 4.15
N TYR A 201 1.41 -19.25 5.42
CA TYR A 201 2.70 -18.82 5.96
C TYR A 201 3.21 -19.85 6.95
N ARG A 202 4.49 -20.23 6.84
CA ARG A 202 5.15 -21.18 7.74
C ARG A 202 6.56 -20.71 8.03
N GLY A 203 6.84 -20.39 9.27
CA GLY A 203 8.15 -19.87 9.63
C GLY A 203 8.57 -20.24 11.02
N THR A 204 9.64 -19.58 11.45
CA THR A 204 10.18 -19.71 12.79
C THR A 204 10.30 -18.37 13.49
N ALA A 205 10.02 -18.36 14.79
CA ALA A 205 10.22 -17.22 15.67
C ALA A 205 11.18 -17.61 16.80
N TRP A 206 12.22 -16.83 17.06
CA TRP A 206 13.12 -17.08 18.19
C TRP A 206 13.69 -15.81 18.81
N GLY A 207 13.79 -15.81 20.14
CA GLY A 207 14.52 -14.78 20.86
C GLY A 207 16.03 -14.97 20.76
N SER A 208 16.77 -13.88 20.68
CA SER A 208 18.23 -13.88 20.72
C SER A 208 18.73 -14.58 21.98
N GLY A 209 19.61 -15.57 21.81
CA GLY A 209 20.14 -16.40 22.89
C GLY A 209 19.24 -17.55 23.35
N GLU A 210 18.06 -17.75 22.75
CA GLU A 210 17.19 -18.88 23.07
C GLU A 210 17.59 -20.14 22.28
N PRO A 211 17.58 -21.33 22.91
CA PRO A 211 18.10 -22.55 22.29
C PRO A 211 17.14 -23.21 21.28
N LYS A 212 15.89 -22.73 21.17
CA LYS A 212 14.85 -23.38 20.35
C LYS A 212 13.92 -22.38 19.70
N ALA A 213 13.96 -22.31 18.37
CA ALA A 213 12.95 -21.62 17.59
C ALA A 213 11.56 -22.26 17.72
N ARG A 214 10.51 -21.44 17.56
CA ARG A 214 9.12 -21.88 17.48
C ARG A 214 8.67 -21.85 16.05
N THR A 215 8.23 -22.99 15.54
CA THR A 215 7.57 -23.07 14.25
C THR A 215 6.13 -22.63 14.39
N TYR A 216 5.64 -21.87 13.43
CA TYR A 216 4.23 -21.50 13.35
C TYR A 216 3.69 -21.72 11.94
N SER A 217 2.37 -21.74 11.81
CA SER A 217 1.69 -21.79 10.53
C SER A 217 0.37 -21.05 10.64
N PHE A 218 0.02 -20.22 9.65
CA PHE A 218 -1.31 -19.63 9.54
C PHE A 218 -1.63 -19.30 8.08
N ASP A 219 -2.92 -19.26 7.75
CA ASP A 219 -3.39 -18.82 6.44
C ASP A 219 -3.77 -17.35 6.52
N ALA A 220 -3.08 -16.52 5.74
CA ALA A 220 -3.41 -15.11 5.59
C ALA A 220 -4.55 -14.95 4.57
N GLU A 221 -5.60 -14.23 4.95
CA GLU A 221 -6.75 -13.95 4.10
C GLU A 221 -6.85 -12.46 3.76
N HIS A 222 -7.40 -12.17 2.59
CA HIS A 222 -7.56 -10.79 2.12
C HIS A 222 -8.42 -9.94 3.08
N GLY A 223 -7.97 -8.73 3.38
CA GLY A 223 -8.65 -7.79 4.28
C GLY A 223 -8.59 -8.16 5.76
N LYS A 224 -7.81 -9.19 6.14
CA LYS A 224 -7.64 -9.59 7.54
C LYS A 224 -6.43 -8.94 8.18
N ILE A 225 -6.49 -8.80 9.50
CA ILE A 225 -5.40 -8.34 10.34
C ILE A 225 -5.06 -9.45 11.33
N TYR A 226 -3.78 -9.77 11.41
CA TYR A 226 -3.23 -10.76 12.32
C TYR A 226 -2.29 -10.06 13.30
N GLU A 227 -2.53 -10.25 14.59
CA GLU A 227 -1.57 -9.88 15.63
C GLU A 227 -0.76 -11.10 16.02
N ILE A 228 0.56 -10.99 15.84
CA ILE A 228 1.53 -12.05 16.13
C ILE A 228 2.36 -11.61 17.32
N THR A 229 2.09 -12.16 18.50
CA THR A 229 2.73 -11.73 19.75
C THR A 229 3.72 -12.75 20.24
N PHE A 230 4.99 -12.35 20.32
CA PHE A 230 6.05 -13.10 20.97
C PHE A 230 6.26 -12.59 22.39
N ALA A 231 6.00 -13.44 23.39
CA ALA A 231 6.14 -13.10 24.81
C ALA A 231 7.40 -13.71 25.47
N GLY A 232 8.34 -14.20 24.64
CA GLY A 232 9.58 -14.85 25.09
C GLY A 232 9.47 -16.37 25.28
N GLY A 233 10.62 -17.04 25.20
CA GLY A 233 10.79 -18.47 25.45
C GLY A 233 10.03 -19.36 24.47
N VAL A 234 8.84 -19.80 24.88
CA VAL A 234 8.02 -20.73 24.09
C VAL A 234 6.72 -20.12 23.58
N ASN A 235 6.45 -18.87 23.96
CA ASN A 235 5.15 -18.26 23.86
C ASN A 235 5.06 -17.37 22.61
N LEU A 236 4.47 -17.93 21.56
CA LEU A 236 4.09 -17.22 20.34
C LEU A 236 2.58 -17.40 20.15
N PHE A 237 1.87 -16.29 19.98
CA PHE A 237 0.43 -16.28 19.77
C PHE A 237 0.12 -15.60 18.44
N ILE A 238 -0.76 -16.19 17.64
CA ILE A 238 -1.26 -15.60 16.39
C ILE A 238 -2.76 -15.51 16.54
N THR A 239 -3.30 -14.29 16.46
CA THR A 239 -4.73 -14.03 16.60
C THR A 239 -5.18 -13.15 15.44
N GLU A 240 -6.29 -13.51 14.79
CA GLU A 240 -6.99 -12.58 13.91
C GLU A 240 -7.69 -11.54 14.78
N THR A 241 -7.37 -10.28 14.57
CA THR A 241 -7.93 -9.15 15.34
C THR A 241 -8.80 -8.31 14.40
N PRO A 242 -9.98 -7.83 14.84
CA PRO A 242 -10.70 -6.83 14.07
C PRO A 242 -9.83 -5.58 13.87
N GLY A 243 -10.01 -4.87 12.75
CA GLY A 243 -9.41 -3.56 12.57
C GLY A 243 -9.86 -2.57 13.64
N ASP A 244 -9.15 -1.44 13.73
CA ASP A 244 -9.50 -0.35 14.64
C ASP A 244 -10.96 0.06 14.42
N GLU A 245 -11.78 0.09 15.48
CA GLU A 245 -13.20 0.42 15.35
C GLU A 245 -13.43 1.82 14.75
N ARG A 246 -12.46 2.74 14.91
CA ARG A 246 -12.51 4.07 14.28
C ARG A 246 -12.44 3.98 12.75
N ALA A 247 -11.90 2.90 12.19
CA ALA A 247 -11.96 2.63 10.76
C ALA A 247 -13.38 2.49 10.23
N ALA A 248 -14.36 2.13 11.08
CA ALA A 248 -15.75 2.09 10.65
C ALA A 248 -16.35 3.49 10.37
N THR A 249 -15.74 4.56 10.90
CA THR A 249 -16.13 5.95 10.63
C THR A 249 -15.35 6.58 9.48
N ASP A 250 -14.36 5.87 8.95
CA ASP A 250 -13.48 6.29 7.86
C ASP A 250 -14.13 5.98 6.50
N ALA A 251 -14.06 6.93 5.56
CA ALA A 251 -14.58 6.75 4.20
C ALA A 251 -13.60 6.04 3.24
N GLY A 252 -12.39 5.74 3.69
CA GLY A 252 -11.30 5.11 2.93
C GLY A 252 -11.60 3.69 2.48
N ALA A 253 -12.49 2.99 3.20
CA ALA A 253 -12.96 1.66 2.81
C ALA A 253 -14.04 1.68 1.71
N LEU A 254 -14.62 2.85 1.39
CA LEU A 254 -15.61 2.98 0.31
C LEU A 254 -14.94 2.96 -1.06
N GLU A 255 -15.65 2.47 -2.09
CA GLU A 255 -15.14 2.42 -3.46
C GLU A 255 -14.85 3.84 -4.02
N VAL A 256 -13.89 3.92 -4.96
CA VAL A 256 -13.60 5.17 -5.66
C VAL A 256 -14.82 5.62 -6.46
N GLY A 257 -15.22 6.89 -6.31
CA GLY A 257 -16.43 7.46 -6.91
C GLY A 257 -17.70 7.27 -6.09
N ASP A 258 -17.60 6.69 -4.89
CA ASP A 258 -18.70 6.73 -3.92
C ASP A 258 -18.94 8.19 -3.47
N PRO A 259 -20.17 8.73 -3.56
CA PRO A 259 -20.47 10.11 -3.17
C PRO A 259 -20.12 10.45 -1.72
N THR A 260 -20.18 9.48 -0.79
CA THR A 260 -19.80 9.68 0.61
C THR A 260 -18.28 9.82 0.75
N ARG A 261 -17.50 9.06 -0.03
CA ARG A 261 -16.03 9.20 -0.10
C ARG A 261 -15.65 10.58 -0.63
N ASP A 262 -16.24 10.98 -1.76
CA ASP A 262 -15.95 12.26 -2.41
C ASP A 262 -16.32 13.45 -1.51
N GLN A 263 -17.46 13.37 -0.81
CA GLN A 263 -17.89 14.38 0.15
C GLN A 263 -16.92 14.47 1.33
N ALA A 264 -16.46 13.35 1.89
CA ALA A 264 -15.51 13.34 3.00
C ALA A 264 -14.17 14.00 2.62
N ILE A 265 -13.68 13.77 1.40
CA ILE A 265 -12.50 14.46 0.87
C ILE A 265 -12.76 15.96 0.72
N ALA A 266 -13.93 16.35 0.19
CA ALA A 266 -14.29 17.76 0.02
C ALA A 266 -14.40 18.50 1.36
N ASP A 267 -14.97 17.86 2.38
CA ASP A 267 -15.10 18.39 3.74
C ASP A 267 -13.73 18.57 4.40
N ALA A 268 -12.84 17.58 4.24
CA ALA A 268 -11.46 17.68 4.71
C ALA A 268 -10.71 18.85 4.08
N ARG A 269 -10.82 19.05 2.75
CA ARG A 269 -10.23 20.21 2.05
C ARG A 269 -10.76 21.53 2.60
N ALA A 270 -12.08 21.62 2.77
CA ALA A 270 -12.73 22.82 3.29
C ALA A 270 -12.25 23.17 4.72
N SER A 271 -12.05 22.15 5.57
CA SER A 271 -11.61 22.32 6.95
C SER A 271 -10.21 22.96 7.09
N VAL A 272 -9.36 22.78 6.09
CA VAL A 272 -8.01 23.36 6.03
C VAL A 272 -7.91 24.58 5.09
N GLY A 273 -9.05 25.08 4.62
CA GLY A 273 -9.11 26.24 3.73
C GLY A 273 -8.55 26.00 2.32
N LEU A 274 -8.40 24.74 1.91
CA LEU A 274 -8.04 24.40 0.54
C LEU A 274 -9.27 24.56 -0.38
N PRO A 275 -9.10 25.12 -1.59
CA PRO A 275 -10.21 25.24 -2.53
C PRO A 275 -10.73 23.85 -2.90
N GLN A 276 -12.04 23.73 -3.12
CA GLN A 276 -12.58 22.53 -3.74
C GLN A 276 -11.96 22.38 -5.13
N ALA A 277 -11.58 21.16 -5.50
CA ALA A 277 -11.23 20.87 -6.88
C ALA A 277 -12.47 21.15 -7.72
N GLU A 278 -12.50 22.29 -8.41
CA GLU A 278 -13.56 22.60 -9.36
C GLU A 278 -13.65 21.43 -10.32
N GLY A 279 -14.85 20.83 -10.38
CA GLY A 279 -15.05 19.54 -11.00
C GLY A 279 -14.41 19.49 -12.39
N ALA A 280 -13.58 18.47 -12.60
CA ALA A 280 -13.49 17.84 -13.90
C ALA A 280 -14.87 17.22 -14.20
N ALA A 281 -15.87 18.08 -14.42
CA ALA A 281 -17.09 17.68 -15.06
C ALA A 281 -16.66 17.07 -16.38
N ALA A 282 -16.85 15.76 -16.50
CA ALA A 282 -16.68 15.04 -17.73
C ALA A 282 -17.70 15.59 -18.75
N THR A 283 -17.39 16.71 -19.38
CA THR A 283 -17.98 17.07 -20.65
C THR A 283 -17.42 16.09 -21.67
N ALA A 284 -18.15 15.00 -21.87
CA ALA A 284 -18.09 14.22 -23.10
C ALA A 284 -18.47 15.15 -24.25
N GLY A 285 -17.48 15.88 -24.78
CA GLY A 285 -17.70 16.92 -25.77
C GLY A 285 -16.39 17.34 -26.40
N GLU A 286 -16.15 16.78 -27.58
CA GLU A 286 -15.17 17.20 -28.60
C GLU A 286 -13.67 17.04 -28.26
N SER A 287 -13.12 16.02 -28.91
CA SER A 287 -11.69 15.83 -29.16
C SER A 287 -11.05 17.10 -29.75
N MET A 288 -10.30 17.82 -28.92
CA MET A 288 -9.19 18.64 -29.39
C MET A 288 -7.88 17.98 -28.96
N LEU A 289 -7.06 17.66 -29.95
CA LEU A 289 -5.70 17.15 -29.77
C LEU A 289 -4.85 18.16 -28.98
N PRO A 290 -4.13 17.75 -27.91
CA PRO A 290 -3.19 18.64 -27.27
C PRO A 290 -1.93 18.81 -28.13
N VAL A 291 -1.58 20.08 -28.38
CA VAL A 291 -0.32 20.54 -28.95
C VAL A 291 0.79 20.32 -27.92
N SER A 292 1.89 19.77 -28.42
CA SER A 292 3.16 19.38 -27.78
C SER A 292 3.68 20.26 -26.64
N GLY A 293 4.22 19.62 -25.60
CA GLY A 293 5.14 20.31 -24.70
C GLY A 293 5.51 19.67 -23.35
N ARG A 294 5.44 18.35 -23.15
CA ARG A 294 6.10 17.69 -22.01
C ARG A 294 6.39 16.23 -22.35
N SER A 295 7.65 15.83 -22.17
CA SER A 295 8.13 14.46 -22.39
C SER A 295 7.39 13.51 -21.46
N ALA A 296 6.42 12.78 -22.01
CA ALA A 296 5.90 11.58 -21.37
C ALA A 296 7.05 10.57 -21.29
N ALA A 297 7.26 10.02 -20.10
CA ALA A 297 8.07 8.82 -19.92
C ALA A 297 7.61 7.77 -20.92
N SER A 298 8.57 7.15 -21.61
CA SER A 298 8.32 6.14 -22.61
C SER A 298 7.60 4.94 -21.98
N ALA A 299 6.28 4.87 -22.15
CA ALA A 299 5.55 3.62 -22.02
C ALA A 299 6.15 2.65 -23.05
N GLY A 300 6.84 1.62 -22.56
CA GLY A 300 7.40 0.56 -23.39
C GLY A 300 6.31 -0.01 -24.31
N LEU A 301 6.62 -0.13 -25.60
CA LEU A 301 5.77 -0.84 -26.55
C LEU A 301 5.42 -2.22 -25.97
N PRO A 302 4.13 -2.64 -25.98
CA PRO A 302 3.80 -4.00 -25.60
C PRO A 302 4.40 -4.95 -26.64
N VAL A 303 5.20 -5.91 -26.16
CA VAL A 303 5.85 -7.02 -26.87
C VAL A 303 4.89 -7.86 -27.74
N VAL A 304 3.59 -7.59 -27.69
CA VAL A 304 2.51 -8.28 -28.39
C VAL A 304 2.58 -8.13 -29.92
N LEU A 305 3.12 -7.02 -30.45
CA LEU A 305 3.24 -6.84 -31.92
C LEU A 305 4.34 -7.70 -32.56
N ALA A 306 5.39 -8.08 -31.81
CA ALA A 306 6.46 -8.95 -32.31
C ALA A 306 6.02 -10.42 -32.40
N ALA A 307 5.15 -10.88 -31.49
CA ALA A 307 4.65 -12.25 -31.50
C ALA A 307 3.67 -12.53 -32.65
N ALA A 308 2.82 -11.56 -33.00
CA ALA A 308 1.87 -11.70 -34.10
C ALA A 308 2.55 -11.79 -35.49
N ALA A 309 3.66 -11.07 -35.68
CA ALA A 309 4.44 -11.13 -36.92
C ALA A 309 5.15 -12.49 -37.10
N LEU A 310 5.62 -13.11 -36.02
CA LEU A 310 6.27 -14.42 -36.03
C LEU A 310 5.29 -15.57 -36.33
N ILE A 311 4.07 -15.52 -35.78
CA ILE A 311 3.04 -16.53 -36.05
C ILE A 311 2.53 -16.41 -37.50
N GLY A 312 2.38 -15.19 -38.03
CA GLY A 312 2.05 -14.97 -39.44
C GLY A 312 3.09 -15.56 -40.41
N LEU A 313 4.38 -15.42 -40.10
CA LEU A 313 5.48 -15.95 -40.90
C LEU A 313 5.55 -17.49 -40.89
N MET A 314 5.24 -18.15 -39.77
CA MET A 314 5.21 -19.62 -39.70
C MET A 314 4.03 -20.23 -40.47
N VAL A 315 2.86 -19.59 -40.46
CA VAL A 315 1.68 -20.09 -41.20
C VAL A 315 1.87 -19.93 -42.72
N ILE A 316 2.48 -18.83 -43.17
CA ILE A 316 2.77 -18.61 -44.59
C ILE A 316 3.92 -19.54 -45.06
N GLY A 317 4.96 -19.73 -44.24
CA GLY A 317 6.08 -20.63 -44.53
C GLY A 317 5.67 -22.10 -44.65
N GLY A 318 4.78 -22.58 -43.77
CA GLY A 318 4.26 -23.96 -43.81
C GLY A 318 3.46 -24.28 -45.08
N PHE A 319 2.70 -23.31 -45.61
CA PHE A 319 1.93 -23.51 -46.85
C PHE A 319 2.80 -23.56 -48.11
N VAL A 320 3.96 -22.90 -48.13
CA VAL A 320 4.91 -22.94 -49.27
C VAL A 320 5.66 -24.28 -49.31
N ALA A 321 6.00 -24.87 -48.16
CA ALA A 321 6.68 -26.16 -48.09
C ALA A 321 5.80 -27.33 -48.59
N ILE A 322 4.51 -27.34 -48.26
CA ILE A 322 3.57 -28.40 -48.69
C ILE A 322 3.33 -28.38 -50.21
N ARG A 323 3.47 -27.22 -50.85
CA ARG A 323 3.25 -27.09 -52.31
C ARG A 323 4.43 -27.58 -53.15
N ARG A 324 5.64 -27.65 -52.61
CA ARG A 324 6.82 -28.17 -53.33
C ARG A 324 6.97 -29.69 -53.30
N GLY A 325 6.30 -30.38 -52.37
CA GLY A 325 6.37 -31.85 -52.25
C GLY A 325 5.51 -32.64 -53.24
N LYS A 326 4.77 -31.99 -54.15
CA LYS A 326 3.79 -32.65 -55.03
C LYS A 326 4.14 -32.69 -56.52
N SER A 327 5.35 -32.28 -56.90
CA SER A 327 5.84 -32.33 -58.29
C SER A 327 6.92 -33.40 -58.52
N ALA A 328 7.08 -34.35 -57.61
CA ALA A 328 7.97 -35.51 -57.75
C ALA A 328 7.19 -36.80 -57.48
N ALA A 329 6.27 -37.13 -58.39
CA ALA A 329 5.69 -38.44 -58.61
C ALA A 329 5.03 -38.45 -59.98
#